data_AF-A0A8T9CA13-F1
#
_entry.id   AF-A0A8T9CA13-F1
#
_cell.length_a   1.000
_cell.length_b   1.000
_cell.length_c   1.000
_cell.angle_alpha   90.00
_cell.angle_beta   90.00
_cell.angle_gamma   90.00
#
_symmetry.space_group_name_H-M   'P 1'
#
loop_
_entity.id
_entity.type
_entity.pdbx_description
1 polymer ?
#
loop_
_entity_poly.entity_id
_entity_poly.type
_entity_poly.pdbx_seq_one_letter_code
_entity_poly.pdbx_strand_id
1 'polypeptide(L)'
;MLPGANCIAAATMSTSNNSDVTLLTEHLTYRPAALIDDIVNSINILAFKAIDAVERGLLAAKPSDIGFKIPSSASPSKVENIHERIKHEIENGVHQLETLLEAKIDKNFDKLELWALRNVLTVPADVRDWVRLAHHDGLNFEQARDEHAPSAESVTMQRRKLRETQKLHALLVAETARNEATIASLKALLGEKTTGAKKEEDAEVEGTYPAFAFLKDRG
;
A
#
# COMPACT_ATOMS: atom_id res chain seq x y z
N MET A 1 41.21 -24.14 18.44
CA MET A 1 40.40 -24.13 17.21
C MET A 1 38.94 -24.27 17.63
N LEU A 2 38.21 -23.16 17.73
CA LEU A 2 36.80 -23.13 18.15
C LEU A 2 35.92 -23.01 16.90
N PRO A 3 35.23 -24.07 16.46
CA PRO A 3 34.34 -24.03 15.29
C PRO A 3 32.97 -23.38 15.56
N GLY A 4 32.71 -22.89 16.79
CA GLY A 4 31.39 -22.40 17.19
C GLY A 4 31.09 -20.91 16.89
N ALA A 5 32.11 -20.09 16.62
CA ALA A 5 31.90 -18.63 16.46
C ALA A 5 31.33 -18.24 15.08
N ASN A 6 31.66 -18.98 14.02
CA ASN A 6 31.23 -18.65 12.66
C ASN A 6 29.74 -18.90 12.39
N CYS A 7 29.14 -19.93 13.02
CA CYS A 7 27.71 -20.24 12.79
C CYS A 7 26.77 -19.21 13.44
N ILE A 8 27.16 -18.63 14.58
CA ILE A 8 26.34 -17.62 15.27
C ILE A 8 26.36 -16.30 14.49
N ALA A 9 27.53 -15.87 14.00
CA ALA A 9 27.65 -14.65 13.21
C ALA A 9 26.82 -14.69 11.90
N ALA A 10 26.75 -15.85 11.23
CA ALA A 10 25.95 -16.01 10.01
C ALA A 10 24.43 -15.94 10.28
N ALA A 11 23.96 -16.45 11.42
CA ALA A 11 22.55 -16.37 11.82
C ALA A 11 22.14 -14.93 12.24
N THR A 12 23.03 -14.19 12.91
CA THR A 12 22.80 -12.78 13.26
C THR A 12 22.80 -11.88 12.02
N MET A 13 23.69 -12.13 11.04
CA MET A 13 23.78 -11.34 9.80
C MET A 13 22.57 -11.54 8.87
N SER A 14 21.99 -12.73 8.84
CA SER A 14 20.79 -13.02 8.03
C SER A 14 19.49 -12.51 8.67
N THR A 15 19.43 -12.45 10.01
CA THR A 15 18.29 -11.88 10.74
C THR A 15 18.29 -10.35 10.72
N SER A 16 19.47 -9.71 10.78
CA SER A 16 19.63 -8.27 10.61
C SER A 16 19.22 -7.82 9.20
N ASN A 17 19.64 -8.49 8.13
CA ASN A 17 19.23 -8.03 6.79
C ASN A 17 17.71 -8.05 6.59
N ASN A 18 17.00 -9.01 7.21
CA ASN A 18 15.55 -9.07 7.14
C ASN A 18 14.86 -7.90 7.86
N SER A 19 15.32 -7.49 9.05
CA SER A 19 14.66 -6.39 9.74
C SER A 19 14.93 -5.01 9.11
N ASP A 20 15.98 -4.87 8.30
CA ASP A 20 16.24 -3.63 7.54
C ASP A 20 15.25 -3.53 6.39
N VAL A 21 15.08 -4.65 5.68
CA VAL A 21 14.10 -4.75 4.62
C VAL A 21 12.69 -4.52 5.17
N THR A 22 12.32 -5.03 6.34
CA THR A 22 10.99 -4.75 6.92
C THR A 22 10.83 -3.29 7.30
N LEU A 23 11.81 -2.68 7.97
CA LEU A 23 11.76 -1.29 8.39
C LEU A 23 11.66 -0.35 7.17
N LEU A 24 12.49 -0.60 6.15
CA LEU A 24 12.46 0.16 4.90
C LEU A 24 11.16 -0.09 4.12
N THR A 25 10.65 -1.32 4.09
CA THR A 25 9.38 -1.62 3.43
C THR A 25 8.21 -0.93 4.13
N GLU A 26 8.24 -0.87 5.46
CA GLU A 26 7.23 -0.17 6.26
C GLU A 26 7.31 1.35 6.03
N HIS A 27 8.51 1.91 5.98
CA HIS A 27 8.73 3.34 5.71
C HIS A 27 8.33 3.74 4.29
N LEU A 28 8.79 2.98 3.29
CA LEU A 28 8.57 3.27 1.87
C LEU A 28 7.18 2.86 1.40
N THR A 29 6.49 1.98 2.15
CA THR A 29 5.22 1.33 1.78
C THR A 29 5.32 0.36 0.60
N TYR A 30 6.54 0.07 0.14
CA TYR A 30 6.85 -0.92 -0.89
C TYR A 30 8.22 -1.55 -0.62
N ARG A 31 8.48 -2.73 -1.19
CA ARG A 31 9.78 -3.40 -1.04
C ARG A 31 10.86 -2.59 -1.77
N PRO A 32 12.02 -2.29 -1.16
CA PRO A 32 13.09 -1.52 -1.81
C PRO A 32 13.52 -2.05 -3.19
N ALA A 33 13.56 -3.37 -3.36
CA ALA A 33 13.89 -4.01 -4.64
C ALA A 33 12.88 -3.68 -5.75
N ALA A 34 11.59 -3.49 -5.41
CA ALA A 34 10.54 -3.20 -6.39
C ALA A 34 10.78 -1.85 -7.11
N LEU A 35 11.35 -0.86 -6.42
CA LEU A 35 11.73 0.41 -7.05
C LEU A 35 12.78 0.19 -8.15
N ILE A 36 13.76 -0.68 -7.90
CA ILE A 36 14.81 -0.98 -8.86
C ILE A 36 14.23 -1.78 -10.03
N ASP A 37 13.37 -2.77 -9.76
CA ASP A 37 12.67 -3.53 -10.80
C ASP A 37 11.89 -2.60 -11.75
N ASP A 38 11.16 -1.62 -11.20
CA ASP A 38 10.43 -0.63 -11.98
C ASP A 38 11.36 0.27 -12.82
N ILE A 39 12.51 0.68 -12.27
CA ILE A 39 13.53 1.44 -13.01
C ILE A 39 14.06 0.61 -14.19
N VAL A 40 14.45 -0.65 -13.96
CA VAL A 40 14.97 -1.55 -14.99
C VAL A 40 13.94 -1.75 -16.10
N ASN A 41 12.68 -2.03 -15.72
CA ASN A 41 11.59 -2.16 -16.67
C ASN A 41 11.37 -0.88 -17.48
N SER A 42 11.38 0.29 -16.84
CA SER A 42 11.21 1.57 -17.54
C SER A 42 12.32 1.83 -18.57
N ILE A 43 13.55 1.44 -18.26
CA ILE A 43 14.71 1.68 -19.12
C ILE A 43 14.73 0.70 -20.28
N ASN A 44 14.34 -0.56 -20.07
CA ASN A 44 14.14 -1.51 -21.16
C ASN A 44 13.06 -0.99 -22.14
N ILE A 45 11.92 -0.51 -21.63
CA ILE A 45 10.87 0.08 -22.47
C ILE A 45 11.39 1.29 -23.27
N LEU A 46 12.19 2.16 -22.65
CA LEU A 46 12.77 3.31 -23.34
C LEU A 46 13.83 2.91 -24.37
N ALA A 47 14.64 1.90 -24.08
CA ALA A 47 15.65 1.38 -25.00
C ALA A 47 15.00 0.83 -26.27
N PHE A 48 13.99 -0.03 -26.14
CA PHE A 48 13.24 -0.54 -27.29
C PHE A 48 12.63 0.59 -28.13
N LYS A 49 11.96 1.55 -27.47
CA LYS A 49 11.39 2.72 -28.18
C LYS A 49 12.44 3.55 -28.91
N ALA A 50 13.64 3.70 -28.33
CA ALA A 50 14.73 4.43 -28.95
C ALA A 50 15.29 3.67 -30.16
N ILE A 51 15.45 2.36 -30.07
CA ILE A 51 15.88 1.50 -31.18
C ILE A 51 14.86 1.57 -32.32
N ASP A 52 13.57 1.43 -32.03
CA ASP A 52 12.49 1.57 -33.02
C ASP A 52 12.48 2.95 -33.69
N ALA A 53 12.80 4.00 -32.93
CA ALA A 53 12.90 5.36 -33.45
C ALA A 53 14.13 5.53 -34.36
N VAL A 54 15.25 4.91 -34.00
CA VAL A 54 16.48 4.88 -34.81
C VAL A 54 16.23 4.13 -36.12
N GLU A 55 15.63 2.94 -36.08
CA GLU A 55 15.31 2.17 -37.28
C GLU A 55 14.41 2.96 -38.24
N ARG A 56 13.29 3.50 -37.72
CA ARG A 56 12.39 4.34 -38.52
C ARG A 56 13.09 5.58 -39.08
N GLY A 57 13.97 6.21 -38.30
CA GLY A 57 14.76 7.35 -38.74
C GLY A 57 15.72 7.01 -39.88
N LEU A 58 16.41 5.87 -39.79
CA LEU A 58 17.34 5.39 -40.82
C LEU A 58 16.59 4.99 -42.10
N LEU A 59 15.43 4.34 -42.00
CA LEU A 59 14.62 3.97 -43.16
C LEU A 59 13.97 5.18 -43.85
N ALA A 60 13.66 6.24 -43.11
CA ALA A 60 13.09 7.48 -43.66
C ALA A 60 14.15 8.40 -44.28
N ALA A 61 15.42 8.28 -43.87
CA ALA A 61 16.50 9.08 -44.40
C ALA A 61 16.89 8.65 -45.82
N LYS A 62 17.41 9.59 -46.61
CA LYS A 62 17.88 9.28 -47.97
C LYS A 62 19.14 8.41 -47.87
N PRO A 63 19.28 7.37 -48.72
CA PRO A 63 20.45 6.49 -48.67
C PRO A 63 21.79 7.23 -48.82
N SER A 64 21.82 8.33 -49.59
CA SER A 64 23.01 9.19 -49.74
C SER A 64 23.48 9.83 -48.44
N ASP A 65 22.54 10.19 -47.56
CA ASP A 65 22.83 10.95 -46.34
C ASP A 65 23.43 10.04 -45.25
N ILE A 66 23.16 8.73 -45.34
CA ILE A 66 23.70 7.69 -44.45
C ILE A 66 25.02 7.12 -45.00
N GLY A 67 25.42 7.50 -46.21
CA GLY A 67 26.68 7.07 -46.84
C GLY A 67 26.54 5.90 -47.83
N PHE A 68 25.32 5.46 -48.15
CA PHE A 68 25.11 4.48 -49.21
C PHE A 68 25.29 5.11 -50.58
N LYS A 69 26.14 4.48 -51.41
CA LYS A 69 26.41 4.92 -52.78
C LYS A 69 25.55 4.13 -53.75
N ILE A 70 24.54 4.79 -54.33
CA ILE A 70 23.74 4.21 -55.41
C ILE A 70 24.37 4.62 -56.74
N PRO A 71 24.85 3.68 -57.57
CA PRO A 71 25.44 4.00 -58.86
C PRO A 71 24.40 4.62 -59.80
N SER A 72 24.66 5.84 -60.26
CA SER A 72 23.75 6.64 -61.11
C SER A 72 23.41 6.03 -62.47
N SER A 73 24.06 4.92 -62.87
CA SER A 73 23.86 4.23 -64.15
C SER A 73 23.14 2.87 -64.01
N ALA A 74 22.57 2.57 -62.84
CA ALA A 74 21.89 1.30 -62.60
C ALA A 74 20.54 1.20 -63.32
N SER A 75 20.21 0.01 -63.84
CA SER A 75 18.86 -0.29 -64.35
C SER A 75 17.83 -0.23 -63.20
N PRO A 76 16.55 0.08 -63.47
CA PRO A 76 15.51 0.16 -62.43
C PRO A 76 15.42 -1.12 -61.57
N SER A 77 15.60 -2.29 -62.18
CA SER A 77 15.67 -3.59 -61.46
C SER A 77 16.87 -3.72 -60.53
N LYS A 78 18.01 -3.10 -60.85
CA LYS A 78 19.20 -3.11 -59.99
C LYS A 78 19.08 -2.11 -58.84
N VAL A 79 18.38 -1.00 -59.06
CA VAL A 79 18.13 0.02 -58.03
C VAL A 79 17.26 -0.57 -56.92
N GLU A 80 16.19 -1.28 -57.28
CA GLU A 80 15.31 -1.94 -56.30
C GLU A 80 16.08 -2.96 -55.43
N ASN A 81 16.86 -3.83 -56.06
CA ASN A 81 17.71 -4.80 -55.35
C ASN A 81 18.74 -4.13 -54.42
N ILE A 82 19.22 -2.93 -54.76
CA ILE A 82 20.13 -2.17 -53.89
C ILE A 82 19.37 -1.60 -52.70
N HIS A 83 18.16 -1.08 -52.89
CA HIS A 83 17.32 -0.59 -51.80
C HIS A 83 16.94 -1.70 -50.81
N GLU A 84 16.57 -2.89 -51.30
CA GLU A 84 16.29 -4.05 -50.45
C GLU A 84 17.53 -4.45 -49.63
N ARG A 85 18.72 -4.47 -50.26
CA ARG A 85 19.98 -4.76 -49.55
C ARG A 85 20.30 -3.72 -48.48
N ILE A 86 20.09 -2.43 -48.77
CA ILE A 86 20.30 -1.34 -47.82
C ILE A 86 19.34 -1.48 -46.63
N LYS A 87 18.06 -1.76 -46.90
CA LYS A 87 17.08 -2.00 -45.86
C LYS A 87 17.51 -3.16 -44.96
N HIS A 88 17.94 -4.27 -45.55
CA HIS A 88 18.39 -5.43 -44.79
C HIS A 88 19.67 -5.17 -44.00
N GLU A 89 20.59 -4.34 -44.53
CA GLU A 89 21.79 -3.91 -43.81
C GLU A 89 21.45 -3.03 -42.60
N ILE A 90 20.46 -2.13 -42.73
CA ILE A 90 19.93 -1.32 -41.63
C ILE A 90 19.29 -2.22 -40.56
N GLU A 91 18.38 -3.12 -40.94
CA GLU A 91 17.71 -4.06 -40.01
C GLU A 91 18.75 -4.89 -39.23
N ASN A 92 19.76 -5.44 -39.92
CA ASN A 92 20.81 -6.22 -39.28
C ASN A 92 21.67 -5.36 -38.32
N GLY A 93 22.00 -4.12 -38.71
CA GLY A 93 22.76 -3.20 -37.86
C GLY A 93 21.99 -2.76 -36.62
N VAL A 94 20.69 -2.47 -36.78
CA VAL A 94 19.78 -2.12 -35.67
C VAL A 94 19.65 -3.31 -34.71
N HIS A 95 19.50 -4.53 -35.21
CA HIS A 95 19.42 -5.72 -34.37
C HIS A 95 20.72 -5.99 -33.59
N GLN A 96 21.90 -5.75 -34.20
CA GLN A 96 23.18 -5.82 -33.48
C GLN A 96 23.28 -4.74 -32.40
N LEU A 97 22.80 -3.52 -32.67
CA LEU A 97 22.75 -2.44 -31.71
C LEU A 97 21.82 -2.77 -30.53
N GLU A 98 20.64 -3.33 -30.80
CA GLU A 98 19.69 -3.81 -29.82
C GLU A 98 20.34 -4.81 -28.87
N THR A 99 20.89 -5.89 -29.44
CA THR A 99 21.57 -6.95 -28.66
C THR A 99 22.70 -6.37 -27.79
N LEU A 100 23.50 -5.45 -28.34
CA LEU A 100 24.59 -4.81 -27.61
C LEU A 100 24.05 -3.93 -26.46
N LEU A 101 23.00 -3.16 -26.74
CA LEU A 101 22.41 -2.24 -25.77
C LEU A 101 21.76 -3.01 -24.62
N GLU A 102 21.00 -4.07 -24.91
CA GLU A 102 20.41 -4.96 -23.91
C GLU A 102 21.48 -5.53 -22.97
N ALA A 103 22.55 -6.12 -23.52
CA ALA A 103 23.63 -6.68 -22.72
C ALA A 103 24.36 -5.63 -21.87
N LYS A 104 24.40 -4.37 -22.31
CA LYS A 104 25.00 -3.26 -21.54
C LYS A 104 24.06 -2.71 -20.49
N ILE A 105 22.77 -2.63 -20.76
CA ILE A 105 21.76 -2.21 -19.79
C ILE A 105 21.75 -3.24 -18.67
N ASP A 106 21.51 -4.51 -18.96
CA ASP A 106 21.49 -5.62 -17.99
C ASP A 106 22.69 -5.55 -17.01
N LYS A 107 23.92 -5.60 -17.55
CA LYS A 107 25.15 -5.55 -16.74
C LYS A 107 25.34 -4.29 -15.90
N ASN A 108 24.93 -3.12 -16.40
CA ASN A 108 25.11 -1.87 -15.67
C ASN A 108 24.00 -1.65 -14.63
N PHE A 109 22.80 -2.12 -14.92
CA PHE A 109 21.66 -2.02 -14.03
C PHE A 109 21.70 -3.05 -12.90
N ASP A 110 22.28 -4.23 -13.12
CA ASP A 110 22.64 -5.17 -12.03
C ASP A 110 23.59 -4.51 -11.01
N LYS A 111 24.57 -3.73 -11.50
CA LYS A 111 25.49 -2.99 -10.63
C LYS A 111 24.80 -1.85 -9.90
N LEU A 112 23.87 -1.18 -10.57
CA LEU A 112 23.05 -0.14 -9.94
C LEU A 112 22.21 -0.76 -8.83
N GLU A 113 21.55 -1.89 -9.07
CA GLU A 113 20.76 -2.62 -8.08
C GLU A 113 21.63 -2.93 -6.85
N LEU A 114 22.77 -3.58 -7.07
CA LEU A 114 23.67 -3.96 -5.99
C LEU A 114 24.17 -2.73 -5.22
N TRP A 115 24.55 -1.66 -5.92
CA TRP A 115 25.02 -0.44 -5.28
C TRP A 115 23.91 0.26 -4.49
N ALA A 116 22.70 0.36 -5.06
CA ALA A 116 21.56 1.01 -4.44
C ALA A 116 21.10 0.26 -3.18
N LEU A 117 20.94 -1.06 -3.26
CA LEU A 117 20.52 -1.89 -2.13
C LEU A 117 21.57 -2.01 -1.02
N ARG A 118 22.84 -1.68 -1.32
CA ARG A 118 23.94 -1.72 -0.35
C ARG A 118 24.26 -0.36 0.29
N ASN A 119 23.96 0.75 -0.39
CA ASN A 119 24.40 2.08 0.06
C ASN A 119 23.25 3.07 0.25
N VAL A 120 22.23 3.03 -0.60
CA VAL A 120 21.14 4.02 -0.59
C VAL A 120 19.94 3.49 0.20
N LEU A 121 19.51 2.28 -0.14
CA LEU A 121 18.35 1.61 0.44
C LEU A 121 18.81 0.66 1.56
N THR A 122 19.61 1.20 2.48
CA THR A 122 20.18 0.44 3.61
C THR A 122 20.16 1.32 4.85
N VAL A 123 19.89 0.71 6.01
CA VAL A 123 20.00 1.37 7.31
C VAL A 123 21.34 0.98 7.92
N PRO A 124 22.20 1.93 8.32
CA PRO A 124 23.46 1.60 8.99
C PRO A 124 23.20 0.86 10.30
N ALA A 125 23.98 -0.20 10.55
CA ALA A 125 23.80 -1.07 11.71
C ALA A 125 23.83 -0.30 13.05
N ASP A 126 24.65 0.75 13.14
CA ASP A 126 24.85 1.53 14.36
C ASP A 126 23.62 2.35 14.77
N VAL A 127 22.79 2.77 13.80
CA VAL A 127 21.59 3.58 14.05
C VAL A 127 20.31 2.76 13.99
N ARG A 128 20.39 1.54 13.48
CA ARG A 128 19.27 0.64 13.21
C ARG A 128 18.28 0.50 14.38
N ASP A 129 18.80 0.24 15.57
CA ASP A 129 17.97 0.04 16.78
C ASP A 129 17.36 1.35 17.31
N TRP A 130 17.87 2.48 16.83
CA TRP A 130 17.40 3.83 17.18
C TRP A 130 16.43 4.41 16.14
N VAL A 131 16.29 3.78 14.97
CA VAL A 131 15.34 4.23 13.96
C VAL A 131 13.93 3.87 14.41
N ARG A 132 13.09 4.90 14.54
CA ARG A 132 11.67 4.77 14.82
C ARG A 132 10.88 5.49 13.73
N LEU A 133 9.84 4.84 13.21
CA LEU A 133 8.97 5.45 12.22
C LEU A 133 7.86 6.26 12.91
N ALA A 134 7.31 7.25 12.22
CA ALA A 134 6.33 8.16 12.81
C ALA A 134 5.08 7.45 13.37
N HIS A 135 4.62 6.37 12.72
CA HIS A 135 3.47 5.59 13.19
C HIS A 135 3.81 4.62 14.34
N HIS A 136 5.08 4.51 14.73
CA HIS A 136 5.45 3.83 15.97
C HIS A 136 5.25 4.73 17.18
N ASP A 137 5.06 6.04 17.02
CA ASP A 137 4.83 6.95 18.14
C ASP A 137 3.54 6.60 18.90
N GLY A 138 3.63 6.56 20.23
CA GLY A 138 2.52 6.15 21.10
C GLY A 138 2.30 4.63 21.21
N LEU A 139 3.02 3.80 20.44
CA LEU A 139 3.07 2.37 20.68
C LEU A 139 3.96 2.09 21.89
N ASN A 140 3.36 1.56 22.96
CA ASN A 140 4.08 1.06 24.12
C ASN A 140 3.97 -0.47 24.17
N PHE A 141 5.02 -1.15 23.72
CA PHE A 141 5.07 -2.61 23.68
C PHE A 141 5.28 -3.26 25.06
N GLU A 142 5.56 -2.47 26.11
CA GLU A 142 5.62 -2.96 27.49
C GLU A 142 4.25 -3.44 27.96
N GLN A 143 3.17 -2.76 27.54
CA GLN A 143 1.79 -3.09 27.92
C GLN A 143 1.35 -4.46 27.41
N ALA A 144 1.95 -4.99 26.34
CA ALA A 144 1.64 -6.33 25.85
C ALA A 144 2.08 -7.45 26.82
N ARG A 145 2.93 -7.12 27.81
CA ARG A 145 3.38 -8.06 28.86
C ARG A 145 2.47 -8.03 30.10
N ASP A 146 1.53 -7.08 30.17
CA ASP A 146 0.55 -7.04 31.24
C ASP A 146 -0.54 -8.11 30.99
N GLU A 147 -0.80 -8.93 32.00
CA GLU A 147 -1.85 -9.96 31.98
C GLU A 147 -3.26 -9.37 31.78
N HIS A 148 -3.43 -8.08 32.05
CA HIS A 148 -4.67 -7.32 31.85
C HIS A 148 -4.72 -6.53 30.53
N ALA A 149 -3.72 -6.70 29.65
CA ALA A 149 -3.71 -6.05 28.35
C ALA A 149 -4.95 -6.47 27.53
N PRO A 150 -5.58 -5.55 26.78
CA PRO A 150 -6.73 -5.87 25.94
C PRO A 150 -6.36 -6.91 24.87
N SER A 151 -6.68 -8.18 25.11
CA SER A 151 -6.51 -9.25 24.12
C SER A 151 -7.65 -9.23 23.10
N ALA A 152 -7.43 -9.79 21.91
CA ALA A 152 -8.48 -9.94 20.90
C ALA A 152 -9.70 -10.69 21.45
N GLU A 153 -9.49 -11.66 22.34
CA GLU A 153 -10.54 -12.40 23.04
C GLU A 153 -11.31 -11.51 24.03
N SER A 154 -10.63 -10.68 24.81
CA SER A 154 -11.29 -9.73 25.73
C SER A 154 -12.17 -8.73 24.98
N VAL A 155 -11.70 -8.24 23.83
CA VAL A 155 -12.44 -7.30 22.98
C VAL A 155 -13.65 -7.98 22.35
N THR A 156 -13.54 -9.22 21.88
CA THR A 156 -14.70 -9.95 21.34
C THR A 156 -15.74 -10.26 22.41
N MET A 157 -15.30 -10.59 23.63
CA MET A 157 -16.19 -10.77 24.78
C MET A 157 -16.91 -9.48 25.17
N GLN A 158 -16.21 -8.34 25.21
CA GLN A 158 -16.84 -7.04 25.45
C GLN A 158 -17.83 -6.67 24.34
N ARG A 159 -17.49 -6.90 23.06
CA ARG A 159 -18.42 -6.69 21.94
C ARG A 159 -19.68 -7.55 22.08
N ARG A 160 -19.54 -8.80 22.52
CA ARG A 160 -20.68 -9.68 22.80
C ARG A 160 -21.53 -9.14 23.95
N LYS A 161 -20.90 -8.76 25.06
CA LYS A 161 -21.60 -8.17 26.22
C LYS A 161 -22.37 -6.92 25.82
N LEU A 162 -21.77 -6.03 25.04
CA LEU A 162 -22.41 -4.82 24.52
C LEU A 162 -23.67 -5.15 23.71
N ARG A 163 -23.59 -6.12 22.80
CA ARG A 163 -24.75 -6.57 22.00
C ARG A 163 -25.89 -7.08 22.87
N GLU A 164 -25.58 -7.90 23.88
CA GLU A 164 -26.61 -8.40 24.80
C GLU A 164 -27.24 -7.28 25.64
N THR A 165 -26.42 -6.34 26.13
CA THR A 165 -26.95 -5.18 26.88
C THR A 165 -27.83 -4.27 26.02
N GLN A 166 -27.48 -4.07 24.74
CA GLN A 166 -28.30 -3.29 23.81
C GLN A 166 -29.63 -3.99 23.51
N LYS A 167 -29.61 -5.32 23.36
CA LYS A 167 -30.84 -6.13 23.19
C LYS A 167 -31.76 -6.02 24.39
N LEU A 168 -31.20 -6.17 25.60
CA LEU A 168 -31.95 -6.05 26.84
C LEU A 168 -32.54 -4.64 26.98
N HIS A 169 -31.75 -3.60 26.70
CA HIS A 169 -32.23 -2.22 26.75
C HIS A 169 -33.40 -1.97 25.80
N ALA A 170 -33.33 -2.48 24.56
CA ALA A 170 -34.43 -2.36 23.61
C ALA A 170 -35.72 -3.05 24.10
N LEU A 171 -35.61 -4.21 24.75
CA LEU A 171 -36.75 -4.90 25.34
C LEU A 171 -37.33 -4.13 26.53
N LEU A 172 -36.48 -3.59 27.41
CA LEU A 172 -36.94 -2.77 28.54
C LEU A 172 -37.69 -1.53 28.07
N VAL A 173 -37.15 -0.81 27.08
CA VAL A 173 -37.82 0.38 26.52
C VAL A 173 -39.18 0.02 25.89
N ALA A 174 -39.27 -1.12 25.21
CA ALA A 174 -40.54 -1.60 24.67
C ALA A 174 -41.54 -1.93 25.80
N GLU A 175 -41.07 -2.50 26.91
CA GLU A 175 -41.91 -2.86 28.04
C GLU A 175 -42.35 -1.64 28.86
N THR A 176 -41.48 -0.65 29.05
CA THR A 176 -41.86 0.62 29.69
C THR A 176 -42.93 1.33 28.88
N ALA A 177 -42.81 1.39 27.55
CA ALA A 177 -43.83 1.97 26.68
C ALA A 177 -45.17 1.23 26.77
N ARG A 178 -45.16 -0.12 26.85
CA ARG A 178 -46.38 -0.91 27.09
C ARG A 178 -47.00 -0.61 28.46
N ASN A 179 -46.18 -0.57 29.50
CA ASN A 179 -46.63 -0.28 30.86
C ASN A 179 -47.21 1.14 30.96
N GLU A 180 -46.62 2.12 30.29
CA GLU A 180 -47.17 3.48 30.21
C GLU A 180 -48.53 3.49 29.50
N ALA A 181 -48.67 2.75 28.39
CA ALA A 181 -49.95 2.66 27.67
C ALA A 181 -51.04 1.94 28.49
N THR A 182 -50.71 0.88 29.23
CA THR A 182 -51.67 0.20 30.10
C THR A 182 -52.06 1.08 31.29
N ILE A 183 -51.11 1.78 31.91
CA ILE A 183 -51.40 2.76 32.97
C ILE A 183 -52.31 3.88 32.42
N ALA A 184 -52.05 4.39 31.22
CA ALA A 184 -52.89 5.40 30.59
C ALA A 184 -54.33 4.88 30.37
N SER A 185 -54.49 3.65 29.88
CA SER A 185 -55.80 3.00 29.71
C SER A 185 -56.53 2.81 31.04
N LEU A 186 -55.84 2.32 32.08
CA LEU A 186 -56.41 2.16 33.42
C LEU A 186 -56.80 3.52 34.02
N LYS A 187 -55.98 4.56 33.84
CA LYS A 187 -56.29 5.94 34.26
C LYS A 187 -57.50 6.49 33.49
N ALA A 188 -57.64 6.20 32.20
CA ALA A 188 -58.80 6.61 31.42
C ALA A 188 -60.09 5.93 31.93
N LEU A 189 -60.04 4.63 32.21
CA LEU A 189 -61.16 3.88 32.81
C LEU A 189 -61.52 4.38 34.22
N LEU A 190 -60.52 4.77 35.01
CA LEU A 190 -60.73 5.36 36.34
C LEU A 190 -61.21 6.83 36.26
N GLY A 191 -60.85 7.53 35.18
CA GLY A 191 -61.15 8.94 34.90
C GLY A 191 -62.52 9.20 34.30
N GLU A 192 -63.25 8.17 33.85
CA GLU A 192 -64.67 8.31 33.42
C GLU A 192 -65.64 8.39 34.61
N LYS A 193 -65.13 8.59 35.83
CA LYS A 193 -65.94 8.90 37.01
C LYS A 193 -65.42 10.10 37.79
N THR A 194 -64.98 11.17 37.15
CA THR A 194 -64.94 12.50 37.79
C THR A 194 -64.93 13.62 36.75
N THR A 195 -66.10 14.17 36.46
CA THR A 195 -66.19 15.59 36.16
C THR A 195 -65.80 16.37 37.42
N GLY A 196 -64.68 17.09 37.38
CA GLY A 196 -64.40 18.14 38.35
C GLY A 196 -62.97 18.22 38.89
N ALA A 197 -62.29 19.27 38.42
CA ALA A 197 -61.44 20.17 39.20
C ALA A 197 -59.91 19.93 39.29
N LYS A 198 -59.25 21.01 38.83
CA LYS A 198 -57.98 21.65 39.25
C LYS A 198 -56.66 21.24 38.58
N LYS A 199 -56.17 22.22 37.82
CA LYS A 199 -54.76 22.52 37.50
C LYS A 199 -53.88 22.46 38.75
N GLU A 200 -52.66 21.97 38.56
CA GLU A 200 -51.44 22.53 39.14
C GLU A 200 -50.25 22.25 38.21
N GLU A 201 -49.36 23.23 38.11
CA GLU A 201 -48.20 23.35 37.24
C GLU A 201 -46.95 22.70 37.88
N ASP A 202 -45.97 22.41 37.00
CA ASP A 202 -44.53 22.29 37.22
C ASP A 202 -43.92 21.11 38.01
N ALA A 203 -43.15 20.28 37.28
CA ALA A 203 -41.74 20.00 37.59
C ALA A 203 -41.07 19.24 36.42
N GLU A 204 -40.24 19.94 35.66
CA GLU A 204 -39.17 19.35 34.84
C GLU A 204 -38.21 18.56 35.74
N VAL A 205 -37.89 17.32 35.35
CA VAL A 205 -36.59 16.71 35.68
C VAL A 205 -36.13 15.87 34.48
N GLU A 206 -35.25 16.49 33.70
CA GLU A 206 -34.30 15.80 32.82
C GLU A 206 -33.51 14.76 33.62
N GLY A 207 -33.49 13.53 33.12
CA GLY A 207 -32.67 12.44 33.63
C GLY A 207 -31.86 11.80 32.50
N THR A 208 -31.11 12.61 31.75
CA THR A 208 -30.09 12.09 30.82
C THR A 208 -29.01 11.39 31.66
N TYR A 209 -28.97 10.06 31.63
CA TYR A 209 -27.88 9.30 32.23
C TYR A 209 -26.54 9.75 31.63
N PRO A 210 -25.59 10.27 32.42
CA PRO A 210 -24.34 10.85 31.92
C PRO A 210 -23.37 9.81 31.34
N ALA A 211 -23.68 8.51 31.44
CA ALA A 211 -22.78 7.44 31.01
C ALA A 211 -22.60 7.33 29.48
N PHE A 212 -23.47 7.95 28.67
CA PHE A 212 -23.46 7.81 27.20
C PHE A 212 -23.51 9.13 26.43
N ALA A 213 -23.32 10.28 27.09
CA ALA A 213 -23.34 11.60 26.44
C ALA A 213 -22.24 11.73 25.35
N PHE A 214 -21.09 11.07 25.53
CA PHE A 214 -19.98 11.09 24.58
C PHE A 214 -20.26 10.42 23.22
N LEU A 215 -21.35 9.66 23.09
CA LEU A 215 -21.73 9.02 21.82
C LEU A 215 -22.56 9.93 20.90
N LYS A 216 -23.01 11.10 21.38
CA LYS A 216 -23.81 12.04 20.57
C LYS A 216 -22.97 13.10 19.85
N ASP A 217 -21.70 13.27 20.21
CA ASP A 217 -20.84 14.35 19.68
C ASP A 217 -19.99 13.98 18.46
N ARG A 218 -20.35 12.92 17.72
CA ARG A 218 -19.72 12.63 16.42
C ARG A 218 -20.74 12.23 15.36
N GLY A 219 -21.34 13.26 14.77
CA GLY A 219 -21.95 13.25 13.45
C GLY A 219 -21.38 14.41 12.66
#